data_AF-A0A835LN11-F1
#
_entry.id   AF-A0A835LN11-F1
#
_cell.length_a   1.000
_cell.length_b   1.000
_cell.length_c   1.000
_cell.angle_alpha   90.00
_cell.angle_beta   90.00
_cell.angle_gamma   90.00
#
_symmetry.space_group_name_H-M   'P 1'
#
loop_
_entity.id
_entity.type
_entity.pdbx_description
1 polymer ?
#
loop_
_entity_poly.entity_id
_entity_poly.type
_entity_poly.pdbx_seq_one_letter_code
_entity_poly.pdbx_strand_id
1 'polypeptide(L)'
;MFFHERAIGPFPKGAILHSYLGSAEMVPALAKLGAYFSVSGHTMSMKPQKARKMLKSVPAERILLESDAPDALPSWDLGSLQWVPGDVSKTLNQPANIHNQTESVFQVLSYAASLLEMPEAELAEISYRNALRLFSCQDFKVNEEG
;
A
#
# COMPACT_ATOMS: atom_id res chain seq x y z
N MET A 1 -27.65 2.58 20.86
CA MET A 1 -26.30 3.17 20.73
C MET A 1 -25.93 3.08 19.26
N PHE A 2 -26.04 4.17 18.51
CA PHE A 2 -25.85 4.19 17.06
C PHE A 2 -24.35 4.07 16.74
N PHE A 3 -23.97 3.05 15.99
CA PHE A 3 -22.65 3.01 15.35
C PHE A 3 -22.62 4.16 14.33
N HIS A 4 -21.76 5.16 14.55
CA HIS A 4 -21.39 6.09 13.50
C HIS A 4 -20.74 5.27 12.38
N GLU A 5 -21.43 5.10 11.25
CA GLU A 5 -20.79 4.77 9.99
C GLU A 5 -19.69 5.82 9.78
N ARG A 6 -18.42 5.42 9.94
CA ARG A 6 -17.29 6.26 9.56
C ARG A 6 -17.51 6.68 8.13
N ALA A 7 -17.79 7.96 7.90
CA ALA A 7 -18.24 8.51 6.63
C ALA A 7 -17.40 7.94 5.48
N ILE A 8 -18.03 7.09 4.67
CA ILE A 8 -17.38 6.35 3.58
C ILE A 8 -17.06 7.30 2.40
N GLY A 9 -17.48 8.57 2.48
CA GLY A 9 -17.40 9.54 1.40
C GLY A 9 -18.50 9.30 0.36
N PRO A 10 -18.62 10.16 -0.66
CA PRO A 10 -19.63 10.00 -1.72
C PRO A 10 -19.38 8.76 -2.61
N PHE A 11 -18.23 8.09 -2.45
CA PHE A 11 -17.91 6.83 -3.12
C PHE A 11 -18.06 5.65 -2.13
N PRO A 12 -19.28 5.09 -1.95
CA PRO A 12 -19.54 4.03 -0.96
C PRO A 12 -18.78 2.73 -1.24
N LYS A 13 -18.41 2.49 -2.51
CA LYS A 13 -17.56 1.37 -2.93
C LYS A 13 -16.06 1.73 -2.93
N GLY A 14 -15.69 2.94 -2.47
CA GLY A 14 -14.33 3.46 -2.44
C GLY A 14 -13.82 3.96 -3.79
N ALA A 15 -12.69 4.68 -3.75
CA ALA A 15 -11.90 5.03 -4.93
C ALA A 15 -10.43 4.69 -4.65
N ILE A 16 -9.67 4.26 -5.64
CA ILE A 16 -8.23 3.98 -5.48
C ILE A 16 -7.43 5.11 -6.10
N LEU A 17 -6.58 5.72 -5.30
CA LEU A 17 -5.49 6.56 -5.78
C LEU A 17 -4.28 5.66 -5.94
N HIS A 18 -4.15 5.11 -7.13
CA HIS A 18 -3.05 4.25 -7.53
C HIS A 18 -1.73 5.02 -7.45
N SER A 19 -0.66 4.34 -6.99
CA SER A 19 0.71 4.82 -6.96
C SER A 19 0.80 6.26 -6.44
N TYR A 20 0.24 6.51 -5.25
CA TYR A 20 0.01 7.88 -4.79
C TYR A 20 1.31 8.60 -4.39
N LEU A 21 1.71 9.57 -5.20
CA LEU A 21 2.90 10.43 -4.98
C LEU A 21 2.54 11.88 -4.63
N GLY A 22 1.27 12.12 -4.28
CA GLY A 22 0.74 13.43 -3.94
C GLY A 22 1.26 14.00 -2.62
N SER A 23 0.73 15.15 -2.22
CA SER A 23 1.16 15.83 -1.01
C SER A 23 0.37 15.36 0.22
N ALA A 24 1.01 15.38 1.40
CA ALA A 24 0.36 14.99 2.66
C ALA A 24 -0.88 15.86 2.97
N GLU A 25 -0.88 17.09 2.49
CA GLU A 25 -1.96 18.07 2.71
C GLU A 25 -3.25 17.69 1.97
N MET A 26 -3.15 16.95 0.87
CA MET A 26 -4.31 16.51 0.09
C MET A 26 -4.97 15.27 0.67
N VAL A 27 -4.22 14.46 1.43
CA VAL A 27 -4.67 13.17 1.95
C VAL A 27 -5.95 13.27 2.79
N PRO A 28 -6.11 14.21 3.75
CA PRO A 28 -7.34 14.30 4.53
C PRO A 28 -8.59 14.57 3.70
N ALA A 29 -8.49 15.41 2.67
CA ALA A 29 -9.61 15.73 1.79
C ALA A 29 -10.00 14.52 0.92
N LEU A 30 -9.00 13.84 0.37
CA LEU A 30 -9.21 12.64 -0.47
C LEU A 30 -9.74 11.46 0.36
N ALA A 31 -9.23 11.25 1.58
CA ALA A 31 -9.71 10.21 2.48
C ALA A 31 -11.18 10.42 2.88
N LYS A 32 -11.60 11.68 3.11
CA LYS A 32 -13.01 12.03 3.34
C LYS A 32 -13.90 11.70 2.15
N LEU A 33 -13.35 11.69 0.95
CA LEU A 33 -14.09 11.29 -0.25
C LEU A 33 -14.20 9.77 -0.41
N GLY A 34 -13.55 8.98 0.46
CA GLY A 34 -13.54 7.52 0.39
C GLY A 34 -12.34 6.93 -0.34
N ALA A 35 -11.30 7.73 -0.60
CA ALA A 35 -10.10 7.27 -1.27
C ALA A 35 -9.27 6.30 -0.41
N TYR A 36 -8.76 5.26 -1.07
CA TYR A 36 -7.64 4.43 -0.63
C TYR A 36 -6.37 4.87 -1.38
N PHE A 37 -5.22 4.74 -0.75
CA PHE A 37 -3.94 5.22 -1.25
C PHE A 37 -3.03 4.02 -1.45
N SER A 38 -2.72 3.72 -2.71
CA SER A 38 -1.82 2.63 -3.06
C SER A 38 -0.38 3.11 -3.01
N VAL A 39 0.46 2.38 -2.29
CA VAL A 39 1.90 2.62 -2.16
C VAL A 39 2.63 1.62 -3.04
N SER A 40 3.46 2.13 -3.94
CA SER A 40 4.26 1.35 -4.88
C SER A 40 5.75 1.68 -4.76
N GLY A 41 6.58 1.00 -5.58
CA GLY A 41 8.01 1.28 -5.70
C GLY A 41 8.34 2.73 -6.08
N HIS A 42 7.44 3.44 -6.77
CA HIS A 42 7.61 4.86 -7.09
C HIS A 42 7.73 5.76 -5.84
N THR A 43 7.19 5.32 -4.70
CA THR A 43 7.29 6.05 -3.43
C THR A 43 8.74 6.15 -2.97
N MET A 44 9.59 5.18 -3.35
CA MET A 44 11.00 5.11 -2.97
C MET A 44 11.85 6.14 -3.72
N SER A 45 11.35 6.68 -4.84
CA SER A 45 11.97 7.79 -5.57
C SER A 45 11.68 9.16 -4.94
N MET A 46 10.76 9.25 -3.97
CA MET A 46 10.48 10.49 -3.25
C MET A 46 11.57 10.79 -2.22
N LYS A 47 11.72 12.08 -1.87
CA LYS A 47 12.53 12.45 -0.69
C LYS A 47 11.98 11.73 0.56
N PRO A 48 12.79 11.02 1.37
CA PRO A 48 12.29 10.22 2.49
C PRO A 48 11.42 10.99 3.47
N GLN A 49 11.71 12.27 3.73
CA GLN A 49 10.91 13.12 4.61
C GLN A 49 9.53 13.44 4.01
N LYS A 50 9.45 13.62 2.68
CA LYS A 50 8.19 13.83 1.96
C LYS A 50 7.36 12.55 1.96
N ALA A 51 7.99 11.41 1.65
CA ALA A 51 7.34 10.10 1.69
C ALA A 51 6.79 9.78 3.09
N ARG A 52 7.62 9.97 4.14
CA ARG A 52 7.21 9.80 5.55
C ARG A 52 6.02 10.69 5.90
N LYS A 53 6.09 11.98 5.56
CA LYS A 53 5.00 12.93 5.85
C LYS A 53 3.71 12.56 5.13
N MET A 54 3.80 12.17 3.85
CA MET A 54 2.67 11.71 3.06
C MET A 54 2.07 10.45 3.68
N LEU A 55 2.86 9.41 3.89
CA LEU A 55 2.35 8.12 4.35
C LEU A 55 1.79 8.19 5.78
N LYS A 56 2.42 8.95 6.68
CA LYS A 56 1.88 9.20 8.04
C LYS A 56 0.58 10.01 8.06
N SER A 57 0.24 10.71 6.97
CA SER A 57 -1.04 11.41 6.86
C SER A 57 -2.18 10.52 6.37
N VAL A 58 -1.87 9.34 5.80
CA VAL A 58 -2.87 8.38 5.31
C VAL A 58 -3.47 7.63 6.50
N PRO A 59 -4.81 7.60 6.66
CA PRO A 59 -5.45 6.74 7.64
C PRO A 59 -5.09 5.28 7.39
N ALA A 60 -4.69 4.54 8.44
CA ALA A 60 -4.20 3.17 8.30
C ALA A 60 -5.21 2.26 7.56
N GLU A 61 -6.51 2.44 7.79
CA GLU A 61 -7.60 1.71 7.13
C GLU A 61 -7.81 2.06 5.64
N ARG A 62 -6.97 2.92 5.08
CA ARG A 62 -6.99 3.37 3.68
C ARG A 62 -5.67 3.08 2.94
N ILE A 63 -4.69 2.46 3.59
CA ILE A 63 -3.40 2.11 2.97
C ILE A 63 -3.56 0.82 2.15
N LEU A 64 -3.03 0.82 0.94
CA LEU A 64 -2.86 -0.36 0.09
C LEU A 64 -1.38 -0.45 -0.33
N LEU A 65 -0.92 -1.67 -0.60
CA LEU A 65 0.42 -1.95 -1.12
C LEU A 65 0.30 -2.57 -2.51
N GLU A 66 1.13 -2.12 -3.45
CA GLU A 66 1.19 -2.66 -4.81
C GLU A 66 2.63 -2.72 -5.32
N SER A 67 2.88 -3.53 -6.34
CA SER A 67 4.17 -3.58 -7.02
C SER A 67 4.31 -2.53 -8.10
N ASP A 68 3.22 -2.21 -8.80
CA ASP A 68 3.21 -1.38 -10.01
C ASP A 68 4.27 -1.85 -11.05
N ALA A 69 4.43 -3.18 -11.12
CA ALA A 69 5.32 -3.83 -12.07
C ALA A 69 4.72 -3.75 -13.50
N PRO A 70 5.56 -3.58 -14.54
CA PRO A 70 7.03 -3.61 -14.51
C PRO A 70 7.71 -2.27 -14.21
N ASP A 71 6.96 -1.17 -14.11
CA ASP A 71 7.50 0.19 -14.17
C ASP A 71 8.12 0.68 -12.84
N ALA A 72 7.58 0.24 -11.70
CA ALA A 72 8.00 0.69 -10.37
C ALA A 72 9.06 -0.21 -9.72
N LEU A 73 10.16 -0.47 -10.43
CA LEU A 73 11.26 -1.26 -9.87
C LEU A 73 11.77 -0.62 -8.56
N PRO A 74 11.74 -1.34 -7.42
CA PRO A 74 12.16 -0.76 -6.16
C PRO A 74 13.66 -0.47 -6.18
N SER A 75 14.03 0.80 -5.98
CA SER A 75 15.43 1.22 -5.86
C SER A 75 15.74 1.56 -4.41
N TRP A 76 15.94 0.56 -3.56
CA TRP A 76 16.36 0.77 -2.18
C TRP A 76 17.59 -0.05 -1.84
N ASP A 77 18.62 0.66 -1.36
CA ASP A 77 19.86 0.04 -0.91
C ASP A 77 19.65 -0.59 0.46
N LEU A 78 19.41 -1.90 0.48
CA LEU A 78 19.23 -2.76 1.66
C LEU A 78 20.53 -2.97 2.46
N GLY A 79 21.47 -2.02 2.42
CA GLY A 79 22.79 -2.12 3.06
C GLY A 79 22.78 -2.16 4.60
N SER A 80 21.63 -2.07 5.26
CA SER A 80 21.51 -1.96 6.72
C SER A 80 20.67 -3.03 7.43
N LEU A 81 20.03 -3.97 6.72
CA LEU A 81 19.33 -5.09 7.38
C LEU A 81 20.30 -6.26 7.60
N GLN A 82 20.59 -6.53 8.87
CA GLN A 82 21.47 -7.61 9.30
C GLN A 82 20.92 -8.98 8.88
N TRP A 83 21.80 -9.77 8.29
CA TRP A 83 21.59 -11.14 7.86
C TRP A 83 21.18 -12.04 9.04
N VAL A 84 20.14 -12.85 8.84
CA VAL A 84 19.81 -13.99 9.71
C VAL A 84 19.91 -15.26 8.85
N PRO A 85 20.67 -16.29 9.25
CA PRO A 85 20.78 -17.53 8.49
C PRO A 85 19.43 -18.23 8.39
N GLY A 86 18.93 -18.45 7.17
CA GLY A 86 17.67 -19.17 6.88
C GLY A 86 16.73 -18.46 5.90
N ASP A 87 17.00 -17.20 5.55
CA ASP A 87 16.16 -16.41 4.64
C ASP A 87 16.49 -16.70 3.17
N VAL A 88 15.54 -17.33 2.46
CA VAL A 88 15.65 -17.70 1.04
C VAL A 88 15.31 -16.51 0.11
N SER A 89 14.88 -15.36 0.65
CA SER A 89 14.42 -14.22 -0.15
C SER A 89 15.54 -13.43 -0.83
N LYS A 90 16.80 -13.56 -0.39
CA LYS A 90 17.91 -12.78 -0.98
C LYS A 90 18.74 -13.58 -1.97
N THR A 91 18.23 -13.76 -3.20
CA THR A 91 19.13 -13.94 -4.35
C THR A 91 19.77 -12.60 -4.70
N LEU A 92 21.08 -12.54 -4.48
CA LEU A 92 21.98 -11.42 -4.76
C LEU A 92 21.76 -10.81 -6.16
N ASN A 93 22.00 -9.50 -6.25
CA ASN A 93 22.23 -8.70 -7.45
C ASN A 93 23.16 -9.40 -8.46
N GLN A 94 22.60 -10.25 -9.31
CA GLN A 94 23.20 -10.67 -10.56
C GLN A 94 22.50 -9.94 -11.71
N PRO A 95 23.22 -9.57 -12.78
CA PRO A 95 22.65 -8.88 -13.95
C PRO A 95 21.61 -9.72 -14.73
N ALA A 96 21.25 -10.91 -14.24
CA ALA A 96 20.25 -11.81 -14.81
C ALA A 96 18.88 -11.81 -14.08
N ASN A 97 18.68 -11.04 -13.00
CA ASN A 97 17.41 -11.03 -12.24
C ASN A 97 16.30 -10.17 -12.89
N ILE A 98 16.01 -10.44 -14.17
CA ILE A 98 14.88 -9.87 -14.92
C ILE A 98 13.53 -10.51 -14.48
N HIS A 99 13.51 -11.28 -13.38
CA HIS A 99 12.35 -12.07 -12.93
C HIS A 99 11.95 -11.87 -11.45
N ASN A 100 11.99 -10.64 -10.92
CA ASN A 100 11.62 -10.37 -9.52
C ASN A 100 10.31 -9.58 -9.33
N GLN A 101 9.25 -9.91 -10.07
CA GLN A 101 7.95 -9.24 -9.89
C GLN A 101 7.34 -9.50 -8.50
N THR A 102 7.55 -10.68 -7.90
CA THR A 102 7.00 -11.03 -6.58
C THR A 102 7.78 -10.39 -5.41
N GLU A 103 9.10 -10.19 -5.57
CA GLU A 103 9.98 -9.57 -4.56
C GLU A 103 9.79 -8.04 -4.46
N SER A 104 9.02 -7.45 -5.36
CA SER A 104 8.79 -5.99 -5.39
C SER A 104 7.85 -5.53 -4.26
N VAL A 105 6.77 -6.28 -3.98
CA VAL A 105 5.78 -5.90 -2.94
C VAL A 105 6.41 -6.00 -1.55
N PHE A 106 7.29 -6.98 -1.30
CA PHE A 106 8.01 -7.08 -0.02
C PHE A 106 8.92 -5.88 0.24
N GLN A 107 9.60 -5.38 -0.79
CA GLN A 107 10.44 -4.18 -0.66
C GLN A 107 9.59 -2.93 -0.40
N VAL A 108 8.45 -2.80 -1.07
CA VAL A 108 7.48 -1.74 -0.83
C VAL A 108 6.93 -1.81 0.60
N LEU A 109 6.58 -3.02 1.08
CA LEU A 109 6.13 -3.27 2.44
C LEU A 109 7.18 -2.84 3.47
N SER A 110 8.43 -3.32 3.33
CA SER A 110 9.51 -3.00 4.26
C SER A 110 9.81 -1.51 4.29
N TYR A 111 9.84 -0.86 3.12
CA TYR A 111 10.02 0.58 3.02
C TYR A 111 8.88 1.35 3.70
N ALA A 112 7.62 1.03 3.38
CA ALA A 112 6.44 1.65 3.97
C ALA A 112 6.38 1.46 5.49
N ALA A 113 6.70 0.27 5.99
CA ALA A 113 6.78 -0.04 7.42
C ALA A 113 7.84 0.82 8.12
N SER A 114 9.01 1.02 7.51
CA SER A 114 10.08 1.89 8.03
C SER A 114 9.69 3.38 8.09
N LEU A 115 8.84 3.82 7.16
CA LEU A 115 8.31 5.19 7.15
C LEU A 115 7.22 5.38 8.21
N LEU A 116 6.41 4.35 8.45
CA LEU A 116 5.35 4.36 9.46
C LEU A 116 5.84 4.05 10.87
N GLU A 117 7.08 3.54 11.02
CA GLU A 117 7.65 3.08 12.29
C GLU A 117 6.78 1.97 12.92
N MET A 118 6.35 1.02 12.09
CA MET A 118 5.49 -0.10 12.51
C MET A 118 6.02 -1.45 12.01
N PRO A 119 5.65 -2.59 12.63
CA PRO A 119 6.04 -3.91 12.16
C PRO A 119 5.50 -4.23 10.76
N GLU A 120 6.31 -4.87 9.91
CA GLU A 120 5.90 -5.28 8.56
C GLU A 120 4.66 -6.18 8.58
N ALA A 121 4.59 -7.13 9.51
CA ALA A 121 3.44 -8.02 9.67
C ALA A 121 2.14 -7.26 9.99
N GLU A 122 2.23 -6.18 10.78
CA GLU A 122 1.07 -5.35 11.11
C GLU A 122 0.59 -4.55 9.90
N LEU A 123 1.53 -3.93 9.17
CA LEU A 123 1.20 -3.19 7.95
C LEU A 123 0.63 -4.12 6.85
N ALA A 124 1.19 -5.32 6.70
CA ALA A 124 0.70 -6.32 5.77
C ALA A 124 -0.74 -6.73 6.09
N GLU A 125 -1.04 -7.02 7.36
CA GLU A 125 -2.39 -7.37 7.82
C GLU A 125 -3.38 -6.22 7.62
N ILE A 126 -2.99 -4.98 7.92
CA ILE A 126 -3.80 -3.78 7.68
C ILE A 126 -4.11 -3.63 6.19
N SER A 127 -3.08 -3.63 5.35
CA SER A 127 -3.22 -3.49 3.90
C SER A 127 -4.08 -4.62 3.31
N TYR A 128 -3.89 -5.86 3.77
CA TYR A 128 -4.68 -7.01 3.34
C TYR A 128 -6.16 -6.85 3.70
N ARG A 129 -6.47 -6.45 4.94
CA ARG A 129 -7.84 -6.20 5.37
C ARG A 129 -8.50 -5.06 4.58
N ASN A 130 -7.74 -4.02 4.27
CA ASN A 130 -8.21 -2.89 3.46
C ASN A 130 -8.53 -3.35 2.04
N ALA A 131 -7.66 -4.15 1.43
CA ALA A 131 -7.87 -4.74 0.12
C ALA A 131 -9.11 -5.65 0.12
N LEU A 132 -9.28 -6.52 1.11
CA LEU A 132 -10.49 -7.33 1.25
C LEU A 132 -11.73 -6.44 1.34
N ARG A 133 -11.72 -5.40 2.19
CA ARG A 133 -12.87 -4.49 2.31
C ARG A 133 -13.22 -3.80 1.00
N LEU A 134 -12.22 -3.40 0.23
CA LEU A 134 -12.39 -2.63 -1.00
C LEU A 134 -12.79 -3.51 -2.20
N PHE A 135 -12.15 -4.67 -2.34
CA PHE A 135 -12.32 -5.56 -3.49
C PHE A 135 -13.32 -6.70 -3.25
N SER A 136 -13.80 -6.91 -2.02
CA SER A 136 -14.87 -7.88 -1.77
C SER A 136 -16.17 -7.39 -2.40
N CYS A 137 -16.63 -8.11 -3.41
CA CYS A 137 -17.91 -7.88 -4.04
C CYS A 137 -19.02 -8.60 -3.23
N GLN A 138 -19.82 -7.85 -2.48
CA GLN A 138 -21.19 -8.26 -2.17
C GLN A 138 -22.07 -7.33 -2.99
N ASP A 139 -22.60 -7.83 -4.11
CA ASP A 139 -23.82 -7.36 -4.80
C ASP A 139 -23.91 -8.04 -6.19
N PHE A 140 -24.28 -9.32 -6.20
CA PHE A 140 -24.99 -9.92 -7.34
C PHE A 140 -26.29 -10.53 -6.80
N LYS A 141 -27.22 -9.68 -6.37
CA LYS A 141 -28.62 -10.07 -6.47
C LYS A 141 -29.04 -9.70 -7.88
N VAL A 142 -29.00 -10.69 -8.76
CA VAL A 142 -29.77 -10.61 -10.01
C VAL A 142 -31.22 -10.47 -9.56
N ASN A 143 -31.80 -9.29 -9.79
CA ASN A 143 -33.24 -9.17 -9.76
C ASN A 143 -33.73 -10.01 -10.94
N GLU A 144 -34.17 -11.25 -10.65
CA GLU A 144 -35.05 -11.94 -11.58
C GLU A 144 -36.38 -11.18 -11.56
N GLU A 145 -36.48 -10.16 -12.41
CA GLU A 145 -37.76 -9.57 -12.76
C GLU A 145 -38.37 -10.42 -13.88
N GLY A 146 -39.38 -11.21 -13.48
CA GLY A 146 -40.67 -11.39 -14.16
C GLY A 146 -40.70 -11.84 -15.61
#